data_AF-A0A7T4YDY5-F1
#
_entry.id   AF-A0A7T4YDY5-F1
#
_cell.length_a   1.000
_cell.length_b   1.000
_cell.length_c   1.000
_cell.angle_alpha   90.00
_cell.angle_beta   90.00
_cell.angle_gamma   90.00
#
_symmetry.space_group_name_H-M   'P 1'
#
loop_
_entity.id
_entity.type
_entity.pdbx_description
1 polymer ?
#
loop_
_entity_poly.entity_id
_entity_poly.type
_entity_poly.pdbx_seq_one_letter_code
_entity_poly.pdbx_strand_id
1 'polypeptide(L)' 'MAIRIKARSGETAEQMLRRFKKLCEKEGLTKDIKKRAYFEKPSERKQRAMRKSQKRQVTPVRGGRR' A
#
# COMPACT_ATOMS: atom_id res chain seq x y z
N MET A 1 -5.68 -3.70 -9.97
CA MET A 1 -4.57 -2.97 -10.63
C MET A 1 -3.40 -3.91 -10.82
N ALA A 2 -2.86 -3.99 -12.03
CA ALA A 2 -1.68 -4.79 -12.32
C ALA A 2 -0.44 -3.90 -12.16
N ILE A 3 0.48 -4.28 -11.27
CA ILE A 3 1.77 -3.59 -11.12
C ILE A 3 2.62 -3.96 -12.33
N ARG A 4 2.87 -3.01 -13.23
CA ARG A 4 3.71 -3.20 -14.41
C ARG A 4 5.02 -2.42 -14.23
N ILE A 5 6.14 -3.09 -14.45
CA ILE A 5 7.47 -2.49 -14.46
C ILE A 5 8.13 -2.80 -15.79
N LYS A 6 8.73 -1.76 -16.38
CA LYS A 6 9.60 -1.88 -17.55
C LYS A 6 11.05 -1.70 -17.10
N ALA A 7 11.93 -2.50 -17.69
CA ALA A 7 13.37 -2.27 -17.57
C ALA A 7 13.72 -0.93 -18.23
N ARG A 8 14.61 -0.15 -17.61
CA ARG A 8 15.20 1.04 -18.22
C ARG A 8 16.62 0.72 -18.67
N SER A 9 17.09 1.36 -19.73
CA SER A 9 18.47 1.21 -20.21
C SER A 9 19.45 1.70 -19.13
N GLY A 10 20.41 0.86 -18.76
CA GLY A 10 21.42 1.16 -17.75
C GLY A 10 21.05 0.83 -16.30
N GLU A 11 19.89 0.20 -16.05
CA GLU A 11 19.56 -0.28 -14.71
C GLU A 11 20.07 -1.70 -14.45
N THR A 12 20.59 -1.94 -13.25
CA THR A 12 20.90 -3.28 -12.78
C THR A 12 19.63 -4.00 -12.29
N ALA A 13 19.66 -5.34 -12.27
CA ALA A 13 18.53 -6.15 -11.81
C ALA A 13 18.07 -5.77 -10.37
N GLU A 14 19.02 -5.42 -9.49
CA GLU A 14 18.71 -5.00 -8.13
C GLU A 14 17.94 -3.68 -8.06
N GLN A 15 18.29 -2.71 -8.91
CA GLN A 15 17.58 -1.43 -8.98
C GLN A 15 16.13 -1.63 -9.44
N MET A 16 15.91 -2.54 -10.39
CA MET A 16 14.56 -2.93 -10.81
C MET A 16 13.75 -3.54 -9.65
N LEU A 17 14.35 -4.46 -8.89
CA LEU A 17 13.70 -5.09 -7.73
C LEU A 17 13.35 -4.07 -6.63
N ARG A 18 14.21 -3.09 -6.37
CA ARG A 18 13.93 -2.01 -5.41
C ARG A 18 12.73 -1.17 -5.84
N ARG A 19 12.61 -0.83 -7.12
CA ARG A 19 11.44 -0.11 -7.65
C ARG A 19 10.17 -0.96 -7.57
N PHE A 20 10.28 -2.26 -7.81
CA PHE A 20 9.17 -3.20 -7.65
C PHE A 20 8.65 -3.23 -6.21
N LYS A 21 9.54 -3.39 -5.24
CA LYS A 21 9.16 -3.36 -3.81
C LYS A 21 8.46 -2.04 -3.45
N LYS A 22 9.02 -0.90 -3.88
CA LYS A 22 8.40 0.42 -3.66
C LYS A 22 7.01 0.54 -4.29
N LEU A 23 6.80 0.02 -5.49
CA LEU A 23 5.49 0.05 -6.16
C LEU A 23 4.47 -0.85 -5.44
N CYS A 24 4.87 -2.05 -5.02
CA CYS A 24 4.04 -2.95 -4.21
C CYS A 24 3.63 -2.33 -2.87
N GLU A 25 4.54 -1.59 -2.22
CA GLU A 25 4.26 -0.87 -0.97
C GLU A 25 3.30 0.31 -1.18
N LYS A 26 3.49 1.08 -2.26
CA LYS A 26 2.65 2.24 -2.61
C LYS A 26 1.22 1.81 -2.92
N GLU A 27 1.06 0.75 -3.72
CA GLU A 27 -0.25 0.17 -4.03
C GLU A 27 -0.87 -0.54 -2.82
N GLY A 28 -0.10 -0.77 -1.75
CA GLY A 28 -0.59 -1.42 -0.54
C GLY A 28 -0.94 -2.90 -0.77
N LEU A 29 -0.42 -3.52 -1.82
CA LEU A 29 -0.76 -4.88 -2.26
C LEU A 29 -0.60 -5.89 -1.11
N THR A 30 0.50 -5.80 -0.36
CA THR A 30 0.77 -6.68 0.79
C THR A 30 -0.27 -6.53 1.90
N LYS A 31 -0.79 -5.31 2.12
CA LYS A 31 -1.84 -5.04 3.12
C LYS A 31 -3.18 -5.60 2.67
N ASP A 32 -3.49 -5.50 1.38
CA ASP A 32 -4.72 -6.03 0.81
C ASP A 32 -4.74 -7.56 0.78
N ILE A 33 -3.60 -8.20 0.47
CA ILE A 33 -3.45 -9.66 0.57
C ILE A 33 -3.73 -10.11 2.01
N LYS A 34 -3.07 -9.50 3.00
CA LYS A 34 -3.30 -9.83 4.42
C LYS A 34 -4.75 -9.61 4.85
N LYS A 35 -5.39 -8.54 4.35
CA LYS A 35 -6.80 -8.24 4.65
C LYS A 35 -7.77 -9.27 4.06
N ARG A 36 -7.44 -9.83 2.90
CA ARG A 36 -8.26 -10.80 2.16
C ARG A 36 -7.91 -12.26 2.46
N ALA A 37 -6.84 -12.53 3.20
CA ALA A 37 -6.38 -13.88 3.53
C ALA A 37 -7.39 -14.68 4.37
N TYR A 38 -8.27 -13.98 5.10
CA TYR A 38 -9.28 -14.61 5.96
C TYR A 38 -10.66 -13.98 5.71
N PHE A 39 -11.71 -14.77 5.94
CA PHE A 39 -13.07 -14.24 5.90
C PHE A 39 -13.26 -13.22 7.03
N GLU A 40 -13.53 -11.98 6.64
CA GLU A 40 -13.94 -10.93 7.55
C GLU A 40 -15.45 -10.71 7.41
N LYS A 41 -16.19 -10.85 8.52
CA LYS A 41 -17.63 -10.56 8.58
C LYS A 41 -17.89 -9.13 8.06
N PRO A 42 -18.96 -8.91 7.27
CA PRO A 42 -19.23 -7.59 6.69
C PRO A 42 -19.36 -6.45 7.72
N SER A 43 -19.81 -6.74 8.95
CA SER A 43 -19.84 -5.76 10.05
C SER A 43 -18.44 -5.30 10.47
N GLU A 44 -17.51 -6.23 10.68
CA GLU A 44 -16.11 -5.94 11.01
C GLU A 44 -15.44 -5.12 9.91
N ARG A 45 -15.74 -5.45 8.65
CA ARG A 45 -15.24 -4.70 7.49
C ARG A 45 -15.69 -3.24 7.50
N LYS A 46 -16.97 -2.98 7.84
CA LYS A 46 -17.53 -1.63 7.97
C LYS A 46 -16.89 -0.88 9.14
N GLN A 47 -16.77 -1.52 10.31
CA GLN A 47 -16.12 -0.91 11.47
C GLN A 47 -14.65 -0.55 11.19
N ARG A 48 -13.90 -1.45 10.56
CA ARG A 48 -12.51 -1.20 10.16
C ARG A 48 -12.39 -0.04 9.18
N ALA A 49 -13.33 0.11 8.25
CA ALA A 49 -13.36 1.22 7.30
C ALA A 49 -13.56 2.56 8.04
N MET A 50 -14.50 2.62 9.00
CA MET A 50 -14.73 3.80 9.84
C MET A 50 -13.51 4.17 10.70
N ARG A 51 -12.89 3.18 11.37
CA ARG A 51 -11.66 3.42 12.15
C ARG A 51 -10.52 3.95 11.27
N LYS A 52 -10.39 3.45 10.03
CA LYS A 52 -9.37 3.92 9.08
C LYS A 52 -9.62 5.35 8.60
N SER A 53 -10.88 5.74 8.36
CA SER A 53 -11.21 7.11 7.96
C SER A 53 -10.98 8.10 9.11
N GLN A 54 -11.41 7.75 10.33
CA GLN A 54 -11.16 8.54 11.53
C GLN A 54 -9.67 8.71 11.79
N LYS A 55 -8.87 7.64 11.73
CA LYS A 55 -7.41 7.72 11.91
C LYS A 55 -6.74 8.63 10.86
N ARG A 56 -7.24 8.64 9.61
CA ARG A 56 -6.75 9.56 8.57
C ARG A 56 -7.09 11.02 8.85
N GLN A 57 -8.25 11.30 9.43
CA GLN A 57 -8.66 12.67 9.80
C GLN A 57 -7.93 13.19 11.03
N VAL A 58 -7.67 12.33 12.03
CA VAL A 58 -7.07 12.71 13.31
C VAL A 58 -5.54 12.84 13.23
N THR A 59 -4.89 12.27 12.22
CA THR A 59 -3.44 12.44 12.04
C THR A 59 -3.21 13.74 11.25
N PRO A 60 -2.83 14.87 11.87
CA PRO A 60 -2.37 16.02 11.10
C PRO A 60 -1.18 15.58 10.26
N VAL A 61 -1.08 16.09 9.04
CA VAL A 61 0.01 15.82 8.10
C VAL A 61 1.31 16.39 8.68
N ARG A 62 1.89 15.72 9.68
CA ARG A 62 3.20 16.05 10.24
C ARG A 62 4.24 15.58 9.24
N GLY A 63 4.56 16.44 8.28
CA GLY A 63 5.60 16.11 7.31
C GLY A 63 5.72 17.02 6.08
N GLY A 64 5.32 18.29 6.17
CA GLY A 64 5.87 19.32 5.29
C GLY A 64 7.14 19.88 5.92
N ARG A 65 8.26 19.15 5.88
CA ARG A 65 9.58 19.70 6.22
C ARG A 65 10.63 19.10 5.30
N ARG A 66 10.99 19.92 4.31
CA ARG A 66 12.22 19.93 3.49
C ARG A 66 12.38 18.78 2.51
#